data_AF-A0A642BTU6-F1
#
_entry.id   AF-A0A642BTU6-F1
#
_cell.length_a   1.000
_cell.length_b   1.000
_cell.length_c   1.000
_cell.angle_alpha   90.00
_cell.angle_beta   90.00
_cell.angle_gamma   90.00
#
_symmetry.space_group_name_H-M   'P 1'
#
loop_
_entity.id
_entity.type
_entity.pdbx_description
1 polymer ?
#
loop_
_entity_poly.entity_id
_entity_poly.type
_entity_poly.pdbx_seq_one_letter_code
_entity_poly.pdbx_strand_id
1 'polypeptide(L)'
;KPDSLDFQIALSRVALDDTEEAVRLTEQELAGEYRELLLFLFKPEARPNGPFTFQAVWMTAALVKSPDTVYDEFKDFPYSAVNRAYLTGDIPCDVFTFEKPFGKVDRILQLIPPVSKNVAIKWRFGGYALYMAYRPCSRIPLLVETFWKVPLREKDLKRFLLLSPNAPRIWLALLVRDRVRDAYWNDLELARLNLVALDTLRELDLEWRGGMALTYLAVCLLSIDRPIRLCAANLWGELVEKDLIDNVALGRVLGKIQALEWAPAQRVSGLVVEMLINRSSFHNKELSVLFVSFLSCLPENPVKDLKRLLEVFAELQTVNNWPKVTYAPLLCLLETWKKNSKLTEVIESLY
;
A
#
# COMPACT_ATOMS: atom_id res chain seq x y z
N LYS A 1 19.59 29.96 11.18
CA LYS A 1 18.35 29.52 10.49
C LYS A 1 18.62 28.12 9.95
N PRO A 2 17.74 27.13 10.18
CA PRO A 2 17.96 25.77 9.66
C PRO A 2 18.01 25.79 8.12
N ASP A 3 18.77 24.88 7.54
CA ASP A 3 18.67 24.60 6.11
C ASP A 3 17.27 24.08 5.78
N SER A 4 16.80 24.30 4.55
CA SER A 4 15.46 23.86 4.15
C SER A 4 15.28 22.35 4.26
N LEU A 5 16.29 21.55 3.91
CA LEU A 5 16.19 20.10 3.95
C LEU A 5 16.22 19.59 5.40
N ASP A 6 17.08 20.14 6.25
CA ASP A 6 17.12 19.81 7.67
C ASP A 6 15.77 20.06 8.34
N PHE A 7 15.11 21.18 8.00
CA PHE A 7 13.81 21.50 8.54
C PHE A 7 12.72 20.54 8.00
N GLN A 8 12.76 20.20 6.72
CA GLN A 8 11.85 19.19 6.17
C GLN A 8 12.03 17.81 6.83
N ILE A 9 13.26 17.40 7.14
CA ILE A 9 13.53 16.15 7.87
C ILE A 9 12.94 16.21 9.28
N ALA A 10 13.10 17.33 9.98
CA ALA A 10 12.52 17.50 11.31
C ALA A 10 10.99 17.37 11.26
N LEU A 11 10.32 18.07 10.34
CA LEU A 11 8.87 17.97 10.17
C LEU A 11 8.40 16.58 9.76
N SER A 12 9.14 15.89 8.89
CA SER A 12 8.78 14.56 8.40
C SER A 12 8.70 13.51 9.51
N ARG A 13 9.37 13.76 10.64
CA ARG A 13 9.49 12.88 11.80
C ARG A 13 8.62 13.31 12.98
N VAL A 14 7.83 14.36 12.83
CA VAL A 14 6.90 14.81 13.88
C VAL A 14 5.86 13.73 14.09
N ALA A 15 5.70 13.33 15.36
CA ALA A 15 4.59 12.52 15.83
C ALA A 15 3.37 13.44 15.99
N LEU A 16 2.22 13.01 15.47
CA LEU A 16 0.99 13.82 15.43
C LEU A 16 -0.07 13.35 16.45
N ASP A 17 0.30 12.38 17.28
CA ASP A 17 -0.39 11.98 18.50
C ASP A 17 -0.17 13.01 19.61
N ASP A 18 -1.21 13.24 20.43
CA ASP A 18 -1.19 14.02 21.66
C ASP A 18 -0.50 15.40 21.57
N THR A 19 -0.94 16.23 20.61
CA THR A 19 -0.27 17.50 20.27
C THR A 19 -0.62 18.69 21.18
N GLU A 20 -1.41 18.50 22.26
CA GLU A 20 -1.93 19.59 23.09
C GLU A 20 -0.83 20.47 23.72
N GLU A 21 0.19 19.85 24.31
CA GLU A 21 1.32 20.57 24.90
C GLU A 21 2.15 21.28 23.83
N ALA A 22 2.35 20.63 22.68
CA ALA A 22 3.07 21.22 21.55
C ALA A 22 2.36 22.46 21.00
N VAL A 23 1.02 22.44 20.95
CA VAL A 23 0.20 23.61 20.62
C VAL A 23 0.41 24.72 21.64
N ARG A 24 0.32 24.42 22.94
CA ARG A 24 0.48 25.41 24.01
C ARG A 24 1.84 26.10 23.95
N LEU A 25 2.93 25.34 23.82
CA LEU A 25 4.28 25.89 23.70
C LEU A 25 4.46 26.68 22.40
N THR A 26 3.91 26.21 21.29
CA THR A 26 3.95 26.93 20.01
C THR A 26 3.28 28.30 20.13
N GLU A 27 2.14 28.40 20.82
CA GLU A 27 1.43 29.66 21.02
C GLU A 27 2.18 30.63 21.95
N GLN A 28 2.92 30.12 22.93
CA GLN A 28 3.64 30.91 23.93
C GLN A 28 5.03 31.35 23.48
N GLU A 29 5.77 30.47 22.80
CA GLU A 29 7.21 30.66 22.56
C GLU A 29 7.55 31.08 21.13
N LEU A 30 6.68 30.81 20.16
CA LEU A 30 6.95 31.07 18.75
C LEU A 30 6.15 32.25 18.21
N ALA A 31 6.67 32.89 17.17
CA ALA A 31 6.03 34.01 16.49
C ALA A 31 6.21 33.91 14.97
N GLY A 32 5.33 34.62 14.24
CA GLY A 32 5.38 34.70 12.77
C GLY A 32 5.19 33.34 12.08
N GLU A 33 5.86 33.15 10.95
CA GLU A 33 5.66 31.97 10.08
C GLU A 33 5.89 30.62 10.78
N TYR A 34 6.86 30.52 11.69
CA TYR A 34 7.11 29.25 12.39
C TYR A 34 5.98 28.87 13.34
N ARG A 35 5.36 29.87 13.99
CA ARG A 35 4.17 29.64 14.82
C ARG A 35 3.02 29.13 13.95
N GLU A 36 2.71 29.83 12.86
CA GLU A 36 1.61 29.43 11.98
C GLU A 36 1.82 28.06 11.35
N LEU A 37 3.05 27.73 10.94
CA LEU A 37 3.43 26.43 10.40
C LEU A 37 3.21 25.29 11.40
N LEU A 38 3.66 25.45 12.64
CA LEU A 38 3.52 24.41 13.65
C LEU A 38 2.09 24.31 14.18
N LEU A 39 1.36 25.42 14.31
CA LEU A 39 -0.07 25.38 14.62
C LEU A 39 -0.87 24.70 13.51
N PHE A 40 -0.52 24.95 12.25
CA PHE A 40 -1.08 24.21 11.12
C PHE A 40 -0.82 22.71 11.26
N LEU A 41 0.42 22.31 11.55
CA LEU A 41 0.79 20.90 11.69
C LEU A 41 0.09 20.21 12.86
N PHE A 42 0.04 20.83 14.03
CA PHE A 42 -0.43 20.21 15.27
C PHE A 42 -1.93 20.23 15.48
N LYS A 43 -2.66 21.21 14.93
CA LYS A 43 -4.12 21.30 15.08
C LYS A 43 -4.81 20.61 13.90
N PRO A 44 -5.57 19.51 14.09
CA PRO A 44 -6.18 18.76 12.98
C PRO A 44 -6.95 19.63 11.98
N GLU A 45 -7.82 20.52 12.48
CA GLU A 45 -8.68 21.37 11.64
C GLU A 45 -8.01 22.65 11.12
N ALA A 46 -6.78 22.95 11.53
CA ALA A 46 -6.11 24.18 11.11
C ALA A 46 -5.80 24.15 9.60
N ARG A 47 -6.09 25.28 8.95
CA ARG A 47 -5.71 25.56 7.56
C ARG A 47 -4.35 26.27 7.50
N PRO A 48 -3.60 26.14 6.39
CA PRO A 48 -2.36 26.87 6.21
C PRO A 48 -2.60 28.38 6.26
N ASN A 49 -1.82 29.09 7.07
CA ASN A 49 -1.89 30.54 7.18
C ASN A 49 -0.52 31.14 6.90
N GLY A 50 -0.45 32.04 5.93
CA GLY A 50 0.81 32.67 5.51
C GLY A 50 1.43 33.54 6.61
N PRO A 51 2.64 34.07 6.37
CA PRO A 51 3.35 34.09 5.10
C PRO A 51 3.98 32.75 4.72
N PHE A 52 4.13 32.49 3.42
CA PHE A 52 4.70 31.24 2.87
C PHE A 52 6.12 31.46 2.34
N THR A 53 7.03 31.99 3.17
CA THR A 53 8.43 32.22 2.79
C THR A 53 9.16 30.89 2.55
N PHE A 54 8.81 29.84 3.31
CA PHE A 54 9.40 28.50 3.20
C PHE A 54 8.46 27.49 2.55
N GLN A 55 8.11 27.70 1.28
CA GLN A 55 7.13 26.87 0.56
C GLN A 55 7.40 25.35 0.64
N ALA A 56 8.66 24.92 0.55
CA ALA A 56 9.05 23.51 0.66
C ALA A 56 8.68 22.90 2.03
N VAL A 57 8.91 23.68 3.10
CA VAL A 57 8.65 23.28 4.49
C VAL A 57 7.15 23.20 4.74
N TRP A 58 6.38 24.18 4.25
CA TRP A 58 4.92 24.15 4.29
C TRP A 58 4.33 22.95 3.54
N MET A 59 4.85 22.65 2.35
CA MET A 59 4.41 21.48 1.58
C MET A 59 4.74 20.17 2.31
N THR A 60 5.91 20.08 2.95
CA THR A 60 6.25 18.92 3.79
C THR A 60 5.33 18.80 5.01
N ALA A 61 5.04 19.89 5.72
CA ALA A 61 4.08 19.86 6.83
C ALA A 61 2.71 19.34 6.38
N ALA A 62 2.24 19.78 5.22
CA ALA A 62 0.97 19.34 4.67
C ALA A 62 0.96 17.87 4.25
N LEU A 63 2.07 17.38 3.69
CA LEU A 63 2.26 15.96 3.37
C LEU A 63 2.28 15.09 4.63
N VAL A 64 2.87 15.57 5.72
CA VAL A 64 2.94 14.88 7.01
C VAL A 64 1.56 14.86 7.68
N LYS A 65 0.88 16.01 7.74
CA LYS A 65 -0.43 16.17 8.37
C LYS A 65 -1.53 15.40 7.67
N SER A 66 -1.61 15.55 6.35
CA SER A 66 -2.75 15.09 5.56
C SER A 66 -2.28 14.83 4.12
N PRO A 67 -1.62 13.68 3.87
CA PRO A 67 -0.96 13.41 2.61
C PRO A 67 -1.91 13.42 1.41
N ASP A 68 -3.19 13.11 1.61
CA ASP A 68 -4.17 13.04 0.52
C ASP A 68 -4.92 14.37 0.27
N THR A 69 -4.74 15.36 1.16
CA THR A 69 -5.36 16.69 1.04
C THR A 69 -4.54 17.62 0.15
N VAL A 70 -5.20 18.28 -0.79
CA VAL A 70 -4.66 19.40 -1.57
C VAL A 70 -5.21 20.70 -0.99
N TYR A 71 -4.31 21.61 -0.60
CA TYR A 71 -4.66 22.90 -0.02
C TYR A 71 -4.62 23.99 -1.09
N ASP A 72 -5.70 24.74 -1.24
CA ASP A 72 -5.82 25.82 -2.23
C ASP A 72 -4.80 26.94 -1.99
N GLU A 73 -4.42 27.14 -0.73
CA GLU A 73 -3.41 28.10 -0.27
C GLU A 73 -2.03 27.83 -0.90
N PHE A 74 -1.77 26.60 -1.35
CA PHE A 74 -0.51 26.19 -1.99
C PHE A 74 -0.58 26.17 -3.51
N LYS A 75 -1.68 26.59 -4.15
CA LYS A 75 -1.85 26.49 -5.62
C LYS A 75 -0.69 27.08 -6.43
N ASP A 76 -0.05 28.13 -5.91
CA ASP A 76 1.04 28.84 -6.57
C ASP A 76 2.43 28.28 -6.23
N PHE A 77 2.50 27.24 -5.38
CA PHE A 77 3.77 26.56 -5.09
C PHE A 77 4.23 25.74 -6.30
N PRO A 78 5.53 25.66 -6.58
CA PRO A 78 6.04 24.84 -7.68
C PRO A 78 5.67 23.36 -7.53
N TYR A 79 5.54 22.89 -6.28
CA TYR A 79 5.20 21.51 -5.95
C TYR A 79 3.76 21.12 -6.32
N SER A 80 2.85 22.09 -6.41
CA SER A 80 1.44 21.85 -6.75
C SER A 80 1.24 21.43 -8.21
N ALA A 81 2.25 21.63 -9.06
CA ALA A 81 2.26 21.10 -10.43
C ALA A 81 2.63 19.61 -10.51
N VAL A 82 3.15 19.02 -9.43
CA VAL A 82 3.55 17.61 -9.39
C VAL A 82 2.31 16.75 -9.11
N ASN A 83 2.13 15.67 -9.87
CA ASN A 83 1.08 14.71 -9.58
C ASN A 83 1.27 14.14 -8.16
N ARG A 84 0.21 14.23 -7.34
CA ARG A 84 0.23 13.92 -5.91
C ARG A 84 0.74 12.52 -5.59
N ALA A 85 0.49 11.53 -6.45
CA ALA A 85 0.97 10.16 -6.27
C ALA A 85 2.50 10.06 -6.14
N TYR A 86 3.26 10.98 -6.75
CA TYR A 86 4.71 11.03 -6.58
C TYR A 86 5.17 11.65 -5.26
N LEU A 87 4.33 12.47 -4.65
CA LEU A 87 4.62 13.11 -3.36
C LEU A 87 4.20 12.23 -2.19
N THR A 88 3.19 11.37 -2.37
CA THR A 88 2.69 10.44 -1.35
C THR A 88 3.25 9.03 -1.52
N GLY A 89 3.72 8.67 -2.71
CA GLY A 89 4.10 7.30 -3.05
C GLY A 89 2.91 6.42 -3.42
N ASP A 90 1.70 6.97 -3.46
CA ASP A 90 0.50 6.22 -3.77
C ASP A 90 0.28 6.06 -5.27
N ILE A 91 1.22 5.36 -5.92
CA ILE A 91 1.16 5.04 -7.34
C ILE A 91 0.46 3.70 -7.51
N PRO A 92 -0.64 3.60 -8.26
CA PRO A 92 -1.32 2.33 -8.49
C PRO A 92 -0.41 1.26 -9.09
N CYS A 93 -0.72 -0.02 -8.86
CA CYS A 93 -0.07 -1.15 -9.51
C CYS A 93 -1.07 -1.94 -10.34
N ASP A 94 -0.56 -2.60 -11.37
CA ASP A 94 -1.31 -3.61 -12.11
C ASP A 94 -0.40 -4.75 -12.57
N VAL A 95 -1.02 -5.86 -12.94
CA VAL A 95 -0.32 -7.04 -13.46
C VAL A 95 -0.42 -7.00 -14.98
N PHE A 96 0.73 -7.02 -15.65
CA PHE A 96 0.81 -7.06 -17.10
C PHE A 96 1.12 -8.48 -17.55
N THR A 97 0.37 -8.94 -18.56
CA THR A 97 0.50 -10.28 -19.13
C THR A 97 1.25 -10.23 -20.46
N PHE A 98 2.22 -11.13 -20.65
CA PHE A 98 3.01 -11.23 -21.87
C PHE A 98 3.09 -12.66 -22.35
N GLU A 99 2.74 -12.88 -23.62
CA GLU A 99 3.02 -14.14 -24.30
C GLU A 99 4.48 -14.17 -24.76
N LYS A 100 5.21 -15.16 -24.30
CA LYS A 100 6.54 -15.53 -24.79
C LYS A 100 6.42 -16.52 -25.95
N PRO A 101 7.50 -16.71 -26.73
CA PRO A 101 7.58 -17.84 -27.66
C PRO A 101 7.19 -19.16 -26.99
N PHE A 102 6.59 -20.06 -27.77
CA PHE A 102 6.11 -21.38 -27.31
C PHE A 102 4.91 -21.33 -26.35
N GLY A 103 4.13 -20.24 -26.34
CA GLY A 103 2.87 -20.15 -25.60
C GLY A 103 3.01 -19.99 -24.09
N LYS A 104 4.21 -19.69 -23.59
CA LYS A 104 4.43 -19.41 -22.17
C LYS A 104 3.93 -18.00 -21.84
N VAL A 105 3.13 -17.87 -20.79
CA VAL A 105 2.62 -16.57 -20.33
C VAL A 105 3.37 -16.11 -19.10
N ASP A 106 3.98 -14.92 -19.19
CA ASP A 106 4.59 -14.20 -18.07
C ASP A 106 3.61 -13.18 -17.51
N ARG A 107 3.67 -12.95 -16.20
CA ARG A 107 2.83 -11.99 -15.48
C ARG A 107 3.72 -11.15 -14.59
N ILE A 108 3.69 -9.85 -14.77
CA ILE A 108 4.60 -8.92 -14.11
C ILE A 108 3.78 -7.83 -13.44
N LEU A 109 3.91 -7.70 -12.12
CA LEU A 109 3.34 -6.61 -11.35
C LEU A 109 4.22 -5.38 -11.49
N GLN A 110 3.64 -4.25 -11.85
CA GLN A 110 4.35 -2.97 -11.97
C GLN A 110 3.49 -1.78 -11.58
N LEU A 111 4.17 -0.69 -11.23
CA LEU A 111 3.53 0.61 -11.06
C LEU A 111 2.88 1.06 -12.37
N ILE A 112 1.73 1.73 -12.26
CA ILE A 112 1.09 2.54 -13.30
C ILE A 112 1.39 4.00 -12.96
N PRO A 113 2.56 4.52 -13.35
CA PRO A 113 2.95 5.89 -13.05
C PRO A 113 2.01 6.88 -13.76
N PRO A 114 1.32 7.78 -13.03
CA PRO A 114 0.47 8.77 -13.66
C PRO A 114 1.31 9.81 -14.41
N VAL A 115 0.77 10.40 -15.47
CA VAL A 115 1.49 11.43 -16.23
C VAL A 115 1.79 12.64 -15.33
N SER A 116 3.03 13.11 -15.37
CA SER A 116 3.49 14.29 -14.65
C SER A 116 4.59 14.99 -15.45
N LYS A 117 4.61 16.34 -15.46
CA LYS A 117 5.65 17.13 -16.15
C LYS A 117 7.06 16.82 -15.63
N ASN A 118 7.13 16.36 -14.40
CA ASN A 118 8.35 16.11 -13.64
C ASN A 118 8.88 14.69 -13.77
N VAL A 119 8.16 13.83 -14.50
CA VAL A 119 8.47 12.41 -14.58
C VAL A 119 8.54 11.99 -16.03
N ALA A 120 9.74 11.56 -16.44
CA ALA A 120 9.95 10.94 -17.74
C ALA A 120 9.71 9.43 -17.59
N ILE A 121 8.73 8.90 -18.30
CA ILE A 121 8.39 7.48 -18.30
C ILE A 121 8.78 6.88 -19.65
N LYS A 122 9.59 5.83 -19.64
CA LYS A 122 9.89 5.03 -20.82
C LYS A 122 9.05 3.76 -20.79
N TRP A 123 8.11 3.65 -21.72
CA TRP A 123 7.26 2.48 -21.89
C TRP A 123 7.95 1.38 -22.71
N ARG A 124 7.60 0.12 -22.48
CA ARG A 124 7.98 -1.02 -23.33
C ARG A 124 6.80 -1.51 -24.16
N PHE A 125 7.08 -2.36 -25.15
CA PHE A 125 6.05 -3.12 -25.86
C PHE A 125 5.20 -3.91 -24.85
N GLY A 126 3.87 -3.77 -24.94
CA GLY A 126 2.90 -4.35 -24.02
C GLY A 126 2.51 -3.45 -22.83
N GLY A 127 2.81 -2.15 -22.88
CA GLY A 127 2.05 -1.14 -22.12
C GLY A 127 2.51 -0.85 -20.69
N TYR A 128 3.67 -1.36 -20.26
CA TYR A 128 4.19 -1.15 -18.90
C TYR A 128 5.42 -0.24 -18.85
N ALA A 129 5.63 0.40 -17.70
CA ALA A 129 6.71 1.37 -17.49
C ALA A 129 8.05 0.67 -17.23
N LEU A 130 8.95 0.70 -18.23
CA LEU A 130 10.30 0.11 -18.09
C LEU A 130 11.18 0.92 -17.15
N TYR A 131 11.09 2.25 -17.24
CA TYR A 131 11.93 3.16 -16.49
C TYR A 131 11.17 4.45 -16.19
N MET A 132 11.41 4.98 -14.99
CA MET A 132 10.82 6.21 -14.50
C MET A 132 11.92 7.11 -13.95
N ALA A 133 12.11 8.28 -14.55
CA ALA A 133 13.05 9.28 -14.07
C ALA A 133 12.29 10.48 -13.50
N TYR A 134 12.44 10.69 -12.19
CA TYR A 134 11.89 11.83 -11.48
C TYR A 134 12.86 13.02 -11.49
N ARG A 135 12.34 14.22 -11.78
CA ARG A 135 13.06 15.49 -11.73
C ARG A 135 12.32 16.47 -10.81
N PRO A 136 12.97 17.00 -9.76
CA PRO A 136 12.35 17.98 -8.87
C PRO A 136 11.81 19.20 -9.63
N CYS A 137 10.64 19.70 -9.21
CA CYS A 137 9.99 20.88 -9.84
C CYS A 137 10.63 22.20 -9.44
N SER A 138 11.43 22.21 -8.38
CA SER A 138 12.03 23.41 -7.79
C SER A 138 13.52 23.19 -7.55
N ARG A 139 14.26 24.31 -7.42
CA ARG A 139 15.67 24.30 -6.98
C ARG A 139 15.82 23.85 -5.54
N ILE A 140 14.78 24.04 -4.72
CA ILE A 140 14.67 23.50 -3.37
C ILE A 140 13.74 22.28 -3.47
N PRO A 141 14.28 21.06 -3.62
CA PRO A 141 13.45 19.87 -3.72
C PRO A 141 12.75 19.58 -2.40
N LEU A 142 11.59 18.93 -2.46
CA LEU A 142 11.04 18.29 -1.26
C LEU A 142 11.89 17.07 -0.89
N LEU A 143 11.98 16.77 0.41
CA LEU A 143 12.65 15.57 0.91
C LEU A 143 12.13 14.31 0.18
N VAL A 144 10.81 14.18 0.05
CA VAL A 144 10.14 13.07 -0.65
C VAL A 144 10.51 12.96 -2.12
N GLU A 145 10.79 14.08 -2.81
CA GLU A 145 11.21 14.08 -4.21
C GLU A 145 12.62 13.50 -4.39
N THR A 146 13.46 13.60 -3.34
CA THR A 146 14.83 13.06 -3.39
C THR A 146 14.84 11.53 -3.37
N PHE A 147 13.83 10.90 -2.75
CA PHE A 147 13.75 9.45 -2.56
C PHE A 147 13.69 8.68 -3.88
N TRP A 148 13.03 9.25 -4.89
CA TRP A 148 12.89 8.62 -6.21
C TRP A 148 14.21 8.31 -6.93
N LYS A 149 15.31 8.91 -6.48
CA LYS A 149 16.67 8.73 -7.02
C LYS A 149 17.55 7.84 -6.13
N VAL A 150 17.08 7.44 -4.96
CA VAL A 150 17.87 6.68 -3.99
C VAL A 150 17.83 5.19 -4.34
N PRO A 151 18.98 4.51 -4.49
CA PRO A 151 19.00 3.06 -4.66
C PRO A 151 18.65 2.37 -3.34
N LEU A 152 17.73 1.40 -3.39
CA LEU A 152 17.36 0.60 -2.22
C LEU A 152 18.46 -0.40 -1.88
N ARG A 153 18.95 -0.35 -0.65
CA ARG A 153 19.87 -1.34 -0.08
C ARG A 153 19.38 -1.76 1.29
N GLU A 154 19.55 -3.04 1.61
CA GLU A 154 19.08 -3.64 2.87
C GLU A 154 19.50 -2.81 4.10
N LYS A 155 20.79 -2.48 4.19
CA LYS A 155 21.40 -1.77 5.33
C LYS A 155 20.87 -0.35 5.57
N ASP A 156 20.27 0.27 4.54
CA ASP A 156 19.84 1.68 4.60
C ASP A 156 18.31 1.81 4.69
N LEU A 157 17.55 0.76 4.36
CA LEU A 157 16.08 0.81 4.26
C LEU A 157 15.40 1.20 5.57
N LYS A 158 15.79 0.60 6.71
CA LYS A 158 15.22 0.98 8.02
C LYS A 158 15.44 2.46 8.31
N ARG A 159 16.65 2.97 8.03
CA ARG A 159 16.98 4.40 8.22
C ARG A 159 16.13 5.30 7.33
N PHE A 160 15.88 4.89 6.09
CA PHE A 160 15.06 5.64 5.15
C PHE A 160 13.58 5.67 5.55
N LEU A 161 13.02 4.55 6.00
CA LEU A 161 11.66 4.50 6.52
C LEU A 161 11.51 5.41 7.77
N LEU A 162 12.48 5.37 8.68
CA LEU A 162 12.49 6.21 9.90
C LEU A 162 12.87 7.68 9.64
N LEU A 163 13.40 8.00 8.45
CA LEU A 163 13.66 9.39 8.04
C LEU A 163 12.35 10.12 7.72
N SER A 164 11.35 9.39 7.25
CA SER A 164 10.02 9.91 6.89
C SER A 164 8.92 8.95 7.34
N PRO A 165 8.72 8.75 8.66
CA PRO A 165 7.77 7.79 9.20
C PRO A 165 6.33 8.07 8.78
N ASN A 166 6.00 9.32 8.47
CA ASN A 166 4.67 9.74 7.96
C ASN A 166 4.51 9.61 6.43
N ALA A 167 5.56 9.24 5.70
CA ALA A 167 5.52 9.04 4.25
C ALA A 167 6.23 7.74 3.77
N PRO A 168 5.97 6.57 4.40
CA PRO A 168 6.68 5.33 4.07
C PRO A 168 6.25 4.75 2.72
N ARG A 169 5.05 5.12 2.25
CA ARG A 169 4.45 4.66 0.99
C ARG A 169 5.36 4.88 -0.23
N ILE A 170 6.19 5.93 -0.24
CA ILE A 170 7.17 6.15 -1.33
C ILE A 170 8.21 5.04 -1.37
N TRP A 171 8.74 4.64 -0.21
CA TRP A 171 9.73 3.56 -0.13
C TRP A 171 9.12 2.21 -0.53
N LEU A 172 7.84 1.99 -0.18
CA LEU A 172 7.11 0.80 -0.63
C LEU A 172 6.91 0.80 -2.15
N ALA A 173 6.56 1.95 -2.75
CA ALA A 173 6.45 2.08 -4.20
C ALA A 173 7.78 1.81 -4.90
N LEU A 174 8.90 2.29 -4.35
CA LEU A 174 10.23 2.03 -4.87
C LEU A 174 10.60 0.53 -4.78
N LEU A 175 10.26 -0.12 -3.66
CA LEU A 175 10.53 -1.54 -3.46
C LEU A 175 9.73 -2.39 -4.47
N VAL A 176 8.44 -2.08 -4.65
CA VAL A 176 7.60 -2.73 -5.66
C VAL A 176 8.17 -2.48 -7.08
N ARG A 177 8.44 -1.22 -7.44
CA ARG A 177 8.98 -0.82 -8.76
C ARG A 177 10.26 -1.55 -9.12
N ASP A 178 11.23 -1.58 -8.20
CA ASP A 178 12.60 -1.99 -8.49
C ASP A 178 12.83 -3.48 -8.28
N ARG A 179 12.06 -4.11 -7.39
CA ARG A 179 12.42 -5.43 -6.86
C ARG A 179 11.30 -6.47 -6.96
N VAL A 180 10.01 -6.08 -6.97
CA VAL A 180 8.89 -7.03 -7.08
C VAL A 180 8.32 -6.98 -8.48
N ARG A 181 8.70 -7.96 -9.32
CA ARG A 181 8.24 -8.05 -10.72
C ARG A 181 7.34 -9.26 -10.95
N ASP A 182 7.91 -10.45 -10.91
CA ASP A 182 7.15 -11.69 -10.97
C ASP A 182 6.85 -12.21 -9.57
N ALA A 183 6.01 -13.23 -9.46
CA ALA A 183 5.69 -13.85 -8.18
C ALA A 183 6.76 -14.86 -7.71
N TYR A 184 7.79 -15.16 -8.48
CA TYR A 184 8.76 -16.25 -8.23
C TYR A 184 10.15 -15.73 -7.88
N TRP A 185 10.26 -14.47 -7.45
CA TRP A 185 11.49 -13.87 -6.98
C TRP A 185 12.11 -14.71 -5.84
N ASN A 186 13.36 -15.12 -6.03
CA ASN A 186 14.13 -15.87 -5.04
C ASN A 186 15.50 -15.19 -4.87
N ASP A 187 15.45 -13.92 -4.50
CA ASP A 187 16.60 -13.07 -4.26
C ASP A 187 16.76 -12.86 -2.74
N LEU A 188 17.92 -13.25 -2.21
CA LEU A 188 18.20 -13.17 -0.77
C LEU A 188 18.22 -11.73 -0.25
N GLU A 189 18.73 -10.78 -1.02
CA GLU A 189 18.74 -9.36 -0.65
C GLU A 189 17.31 -8.84 -0.64
N LEU A 190 16.49 -9.22 -1.62
CA LEU A 190 15.08 -8.84 -1.65
C LEU A 190 14.30 -9.45 -0.47
N ALA A 191 14.58 -10.70 -0.09
CA ALA A 191 13.96 -11.30 1.08
C ALA A 191 14.26 -10.48 2.35
N ARG A 192 15.53 -10.12 2.56
CA ARG A 192 15.95 -9.30 3.69
C ARG A 192 15.37 -7.88 3.65
N LEU A 193 15.33 -7.25 2.48
CA LEU A 193 14.69 -5.93 2.29
C LEU A 193 13.23 -5.96 2.74
N ASN A 194 12.45 -6.97 2.32
CA ASN A 194 11.06 -7.10 2.71
C ASN A 194 10.88 -7.37 4.21
N LEU A 195 11.75 -8.20 4.81
CA LEU A 195 11.73 -8.45 6.26
C LEU A 195 12.01 -7.17 7.06
N VAL A 196 13.02 -6.39 6.66
CA VAL A 196 13.35 -5.09 7.27
C VAL A 196 12.20 -4.10 7.10
N ALA A 197 11.59 -4.04 5.91
CA ALA A 197 10.44 -3.17 5.68
C ALA A 197 9.24 -3.57 6.54
N LEU A 198 8.85 -4.84 6.58
CA LEU A 198 7.72 -5.32 7.38
C LEU A 198 7.94 -5.08 8.88
N ASP A 199 9.13 -5.36 9.39
CA ASP A 199 9.47 -5.14 10.79
C ASP A 199 9.45 -3.64 11.15
N THR A 200 10.02 -2.79 10.28
CA THR A 200 10.01 -1.34 10.50
C THR A 200 8.59 -0.76 10.38
N LEU A 201 7.81 -1.20 9.40
CA LEU A 201 6.42 -0.76 9.21
C LEU A 201 5.52 -1.14 10.40
N ARG A 202 5.80 -2.25 11.07
CA ARG A 202 5.11 -2.64 12.30
C ARG A 202 5.38 -1.69 13.46
N GLU A 203 6.56 -1.07 13.51
CA GLU A 203 6.92 -0.04 14.49
C GLU A 203 6.21 1.31 14.20
N LEU A 204 5.63 1.48 13.00
CA LEU A 204 4.94 2.69 12.60
C LEU A 204 3.43 2.44 12.72
N ASP A 205 2.75 3.11 13.66
CA ASP A 205 1.28 3.04 13.85
C ASP A 205 0.51 3.75 12.73
N LEU A 206 0.74 3.32 11.49
CA LEU A 206 0.15 3.86 10.28
C LEU A 206 -1.22 3.26 10.05
N GLU A 207 -2.11 4.05 9.45
CA GLU A 207 -3.37 3.53 8.92
C GLU A 207 -3.20 2.92 7.52
N TRP A 208 -3.68 1.69 7.35
CA TRP A 208 -3.64 0.87 6.14
C TRP A 208 -5.03 0.80 5.51
N ARG A 209 -5.58 1.95 5.12
CA ARG A 209 -6.92 2.04 4.51
C ARG A 209 -6.92 2.02 2.98
N GLY A 210 -5.75 2.07 2.34
CA GLY A 210 -5.67 2.14 0.87
C GLY A 210 -4.26 2.12 0.28
N GLY A 211 -4.23 2.15 -1.05
CA GLY A 211 -3.06 2.55 -1.80
C GLY A 211 -1.87 1.58 -1.81
N MET A 212 -0.66 2.14 -1.93
CA MET A 212 0.59 1.40 -2.03
C MET A 212 0.88 0.54 -0.79
N ALA A 213 0.45 0.97 0.41
CA ALA A 213 0.64 0.18 1.63
C ALA A 213 -0.07 -1.17 1.52
N LEU A 214 -1.37 -1.18 1.18
CA LEU A 214 -2.12 -2.42 0.96
C LEU A 214 -1.59 -3.24 -0.22
N THR A 215 -1.13 -2.58 -1.28
CA THR A 215 -0.49 -3.25 -2.42
C THR A 215 0.78 -3.99 -2.01
N TYR A 216 1.64 -3.34 -1.24
CA TYR A 216 2.85 -3.93 -0.71
C TYR A 216 2.54 -5.11 0.23
N LEU A 217 1.59 -4.95 1.16
CA LEU A 217 1.17 -6.03 2.05
C LEU A 217 0.63 -7.24 1.27
N ALA A 218 -0.23 -7.00 0.27
CA ALA A 218 -0.77 -8.06 -0.60
C ALA A 218 0.34 -8.83 -1.32
N VAL A 219 1.34 -8.12 -1.86
CA VAL A 219 2.52 -8.73 -2.48
C VAL A 219 3.30 -9.60 -1.48
N CYS A 220 3.52 -9.12 -0.25
CA CYS A 220 4.23 -9.89 0.77
C CYS A 220 3.44 -11.13 1.23
N LEU A 221 2.12 -11.02 1.37
CA LEU A 221 1.22 -12.15 1.67
C LEU A 221 1.26 -13.21 0.56
N LEU A 222 1.43 -12.79 -0.69
CA LEU A 222 1.57 -13.66 -1.87
C LEU A 222 3.01 -14.10 -2.14
N SER A 223 3.98 -13.72 -1.30
CA SER A 223 5.41 -14.03 -1.50
C SER A 223 5.65 -15.53 -1.64
N ILE A 224 6.67 -15.93 -2.39
CA ILE A 224 7.14 -17.33 -2.42
C ILE A 224 7.93 -17.69 -1.14
N ASP A 225 8.54 -16.71 -0.50
CA ASP A 225 9.32 -16.86 0.72
C ASP A 225 8.41 -16.97 1.96
N ARG A 226 8.53 -18.08 2.69
CA ARG A 226 7.69 -18.38 3.87
C ARG A 226 7.92 -17.38 5.02
N PRO A 227 9.16 -17.06 5.44
CA PRO A 227 9.41 -16.01 6.43
C PRO A 227 8.68 -14.69 6.14
N ILE A 228 8.74 -14.21 4.89
CA ILE A 228 8.07 -12.96 4.51
C ILE A 228 6.56 -13.08 4.64
N ARG A 229 5.95 -14.17 4.15
CA ARG A 229 4.50 -14.41 4.33
C ARG A 229 4.10 -14.42 5.80
N LEU A 230 4.91 -15.05 6.65
CA LEU A 230 4.65 -15.11 8.09
C LEU A 230 4.71 -13.73 8.75
N CYS A 231 5.73 -12.92 8.44
CA CYS A 231 5.83 -11.55 8.92
C CYS A 231 4.65 -10.69 8.43
N ALA A 232 4.26 -10.82 7.16
CA ALA A 232 3.11 -10.11 6.60
C ALA A 232 1.79 -10.53 7.26
N ALA A 233 1.59 -11.82 7.52
CA ALA A 233 0.42 -12.35 8.23
C ALA A 233 0.36 -11.87 9.69
N ASN A 234 1.51 -11.79 10.37
CA ASN A 234 1.60 -11.23 11.72
C ASN A 234 1.25 -9.75 11.73
N LEU A 235 1.84 -8.96 10.83
CA LEU A 235 1.52 -7.54 10.68
C LEU A 235 0.02 -7.33 10.39
N TRP A 236 -0.57 -8.11 9.47
CA TRP A 236 -2.01 -8.06 9.22
C TRP A 236 -2.84 -8.29 10.50
N GLY A 237 -2.49 -9.30 11.30
CA GLY A 237 -3.18 -9.58 12.56
C GLY A 237 -3.09 -8.42 13.55
N GLU A 238 -1.89 -7.88 13.77
CA GLU A 238 -1.68 -6.73 14.66
C GLU A 238 -2.46 -5.49 14.20
N LEU A 239 -2.52 -5.24 12.88
CA LEU A 239 -3.30 -4.14 12.32
C LEU A 239 -4.81 -4.36 12.47
N VAL A 240 -5.28 -5.61 12.40
CA VAL A 240 -6.68 -5.95 12.67
C VAL A 240 -7.02 -5.68 14.12
N GLU A 241 -6.19 -6.13 15.07
CA GLU A 241 -6.40 -5.90 16.51
C GLU A 241 -6.47 -4.41 16.87
N LYS A 242 -5.68 -3.58 16.19
CA LYS A 242 -5.64 -2.12 16.40
C LYS A 242 -6.69 -1.34 15.59
N ASP A 243 -7.51 -2.00 14.76
CA ASP A 243 -8.38 -1.35 13.76
C ASP A 243 -7.63 -0.32 12.89
N LEU A 244 -6.45 -0.71 12.39
CA LEU A 244 -5.62 0.10 11.52
C LEU A 244 -5.63 -0.37 10.07
N ILE A 245 -6.46 -1.35 9.69
CA ILE A 245 -6.49 -1.89 8.32
C ILE A 245 -7.91 -2.01 7.75
N ASP A 246 -8.06 -1.64 6.48
CA ASP A 246 -9.28 -1.93 5.71
C ASP A 246 -9.15 -3.29 5.01
N ASN A 247 -9.79 -4.30 5.59
CA ASN A 247 -9.81 -5.67 5.05
C ASN A 247 -10.57 -5.78 3.73
N VAL A 248 -11.58 -4.93 3.49
CA VAL A 248 -12.29 -4.89 2.22
C VAL A 248 -11.34 -4.37 1.14
N ALA A 249 -10.61 -3.29 1.40
CA ALA A 249 -9.62 -2.75 0.47
C ALA A 249 -8.48 -3.73 0.19
N LEU A 250 -7.94 -4.39 1.22
CA LEU A 250 -6.90 -5.42 1.04
C LEU A 250 -7.42 -6.59 0.18
N GLY A 251 -8.64 -7.05 0.45
CA GLY A 251 -9.31 -8.09 -0.36
C GLY A 251 -9.41 -7.69 -1.83
N ARG A 252 -9.84 -6.45 -2.12
CA ARG A 252 -9.89 -5.93 -3.51
C ARG A 252 -8.52 -5.94 -4.19
N VAL A 253 -7.47 -5.53 -3.48
CA VAL A 253 -6.09 -5.52 -4.02
C VAL A 253 -5.63 -6.95 -4.34
N LEU A 254 -5.77 -7.88 -3.39
CA LEU A 254 -5.44 -9.29 -3.59
C LEU A 254 -6.24 -9.88 -4.77
N GLY A 255 -7.52 -9.56 -4.85
CA GLY A 255 -8.42 -10.07 -5.89
C GLY A 255 -8.03 -9.57 -7.27
N LYS A 256 -7.70 -8.28 -7.41
CA LYS A 256 -7.20 -7.71 -8.68
C LYS A 256 -5.88 -8.34 -9.12
N ILE A 257 -4.92 -8.51 -8.21
CA ILE A 257 -3.64 -9.18 -8.52
C ILE A 257 -3.88 -10.63 -8.97
N GLN A 258 -4.79 -11.34 -8.29
CA GLN A 258 -5.06 -12.75 -8.53
C GLN A 258 -6.02 -13.01 -9.71
N ALA A 259 -6.83 -12.03 -10.09
CA ALA A 259 -7.67 -12.06 -11.30
C ALA A 259 -6.84 -12.28 -12.56
N LEU A 260 -5.59 -11.79 -12.53
CA LEU A 260 -4.61 -11.94 -13.59
C LEU A 260 -3.64 -13.10 -13.32
N GLU A 261 -3.89 -13.90 -12.27
CA GLU A 261 -3.12 -15.07 -11.86
C GLU A 261 -1.63 -14.79 -11.65
N TRP A 262 -1.27 -13.61 -11.13
CA TRP A 262 0.12 -13.21 -10.93
C TRP A 262 0.93 -14.23 -10.11
N ALA A 263 0.31 -14.78 -9.05
CA ALA A 263 0.84 -15.88 -8.25
C ALA A 263 -0.06 -17.13 -8.37
N PRO A 264 0.44 -18.34 -8.05
CA PRO A 264 -0.43 -19.52 -7.91
C PRO A 264 -1.50 -19.28 -6.84
N ALA A 265 -2.77 -19.60 -7.15
CA ALA A 265 -3.88 -19.48 -6.21
C ALA A 265 -3.66 -20.27 -4.90
N GLN A 266 -2.86 -21.35 -4.96
CA GLN A 266 -2.45 -22.12 -3.79
C GLN A 266 -1.73 -21.28 -2.73
N ARG A 267 -1.07 -20.18 -3.11
CA ARG A 267 -0.42 -19.29 -2.13
C ARG A 267 -1.44 -18.61 -1.24
N VAL A 268 -2.58 -18.22 -1.78
CA VAL A 268 -3.69 -17.65 -0.99
C VAL A 268 -4.31 -18.72 -0.11
N SER A 269 -4.67 -19.88 -0.68
CA SER A 269 -5.30 -20.95 0.11
C SER A 269 -4.39 -21.47 1.21
N GLY A 270 -3.10 -21.63 0.93
CA GLY A 270 -2.10 -22.06 1.91
C GLY A 270 -1.86 -21.01 2.98
N LEU A 271 -1.75 -19.73 2.60
CA LEU A 271 -1.65 -18.62 3.56
C LEU A 271 -2.81 -18.61 4.56
N VAL A 272 -4.05 -18.77 4.08
CA VAL A 272 -5.23 -18.76 4.96
C VAL A 272 -5.15 -19.90 5.97
N VAL A 273 -5.01 -21.13 5.47
CA VAL A 273 -5.03 -22.34 6.30
C VAL A 273 -3.86 -22.40 7.27
N GLU A 274 -2.66 -21.97 6.83
CA GLU A 274 -1.44 -22.10 7.62
C GLU A 274 -1.18 -20.94 8.58
N MET A 275 -1.67 -19.73 8.28
CA MET A 275 -1.21 -18.51 8.97
C MET A 275 -2.31 -17.55 9.42
N LEU A 276 -3.49 -17.54 8.79
CA LEU A 276 -4.51 -16.52 9.07
C LEU A 276 -5.73 -17.04 9.83
N ILE A 277 -6.20 -18.26 9.52
CA ILE A 277 -7.36 -18.85 10.18
C ILE A 277 -7.02 -19.30 11.62
N ASN A 278 -8.03 -19.33 12.49
CA ASN A 278 -7.93 -19.83 13.87
C ASN A 278 -7.00 -19.02 14.80
N ARG A 279 -6.71 -17.75 14.46
CA ARG A 279 -6.01 -16.83 15.37
C ARG A 279 -6.90 -16.38 16.53
N SER A 280 -8.07 -15.86 16.20
CA SER A 280 -9.14 -15.55 17.15
C SER A 280 -10.47 -15.44 16.40
N SER A 281 -11.59 -15.47 17.12
CA SER A 281 -12.92 -15.29 16.52
C SER A 281 -13.06 -13.92 15.82
N PHE A 282 -12.37 -12.89 16.31
CA PHE A 282 -12.37 -11.56 15.70
C PHE A 282 -11.58 -11.54 14.38
N HIS A 283 -10.33 -12.02 14.37
CA HIS A 283 -9.53 -12.12 13.13
C HIS A 283 -10.21 -12.91 12.05
N ASN A 284 -10.85 -14.00 12.45
CA ASN A 284 -11.58 -14.87 11.56
C ASN A 284 -12.76 -14.16 10.87
N LYS A 285 -13.50 -13.31 11.59
CA LYS A 285 -14.56 -12.47 11.02
C LYS A 285 -13.98 -11.49 10.00
N GLU A 286 -12.91 -10.80 10.36
CA GLU A 286 -12.21 -9.86 9.47
C GLU A 286 -11.62 -10.55 8.23
N LEU A 287 -11.12 -11.77 8.39
CA LEU A 287 -10.67 -12.59 7.27
C LEU A 287 -11.82 -12.97 6.34
N SER A 288 -13.03 -13.18 6.87
CA SER A 288 -14.22 -13.47 6.07
C SER A 288 -14.63 -12.25 5.24
N VAL A 289 -14.57 -11.05 5.82
CA VAL A 289 -14.78 -9.78 5.12
C VAL A 289 -13.76 -9.61 3.99
N LEU A 290 -12.48 -9.85 4.28
CA LEU A 290 -11.41 -9.82 3.29
C LEU A 290 -11.68 -10.81 2.14
N PHE A 291 -12.05 -12.05 2.47
CA PHE A 291 -12.24 -13.11 1.47
C PHE A 291 -13.45 -12.88 0.56
N VAL A 292 -14.56 -12.36 1.11
CA VAL A 292 -15.71 -11.95 0.29
C VAL A 292 -15.29 -10.87 -0.71
N SER A 293 -14.54 -9.87 -0.26
CA SER A 293 -14.03 -8.80 -1.12
C SER A 293 -13.06 -9.32 -2.18
N PHE A 294 -12.14 -10.22 -1.80
CA PHE A 294 -11.18 -10.89 -2.67
C PHE A 294 -11.87 -11.69 -3.79
N LEU A 295 -12.78 -12.59 -3.44
CA LEU A 295 -13.49 -13.44 -4.40
C LEU A 295 -14.36 -12.60 -5.35
N SER A 296 -14.94 -11.50 -4.87
CA SER A 296 -15.76 -10.57 -5.68
C SER A 296 -14.98 -9.83 -6.76
N CYS A 297 -13.64 -9.83 -6.70
CA CYS A 297 -12.78 -9.21 -7.70
C CYS A 297 -12.22 -10.21 -8.72
N LEU A 298 -12.52 -11.51 -8.59
CA LEU A 298 -12.09 -12.52 -9.56
C LEU A 298 -12.97 -12.48 -10.83
N PRO A 299 -12.42 -12.89 -11.99
CA PRO A 299 -13.14 -12.88 -13.25
C PRO A 299 -14.24 -13.96 -13.33
N GLU A 300 -15.22 -13.72 -14.21
CA GLU A 300 -16.26 -14.71 -14.54
C GLU A 300 -15.68 -16.03 -15.05
N ASN A 301 -14.62 -15.95 -15.87
CA ASN A 301 -13.84 -17.12 -16.25
C ASN A 301 -13.03 -17.60 -15.04
N PRO A 302 -13.27 -18.82 -14.51
CA PRO A 302 -12.60 -19.30 -13.31
C PRO A 302 -11.07 -19.24 -13.44
N VAL A 303 -10.42 -18.59 -12.48
CA VAL A 303 -8.97 -18.67 -12.31
C VAL A 303 -8.56 -20.11 -12.02
N LYS A 304 -7.30 -20.45 -12.34
CA LYS A 304 -6.76 -21.76 -12.03
C LYS A 304 -6.85 -22.05 -10.53
N ASP A 305 -7.28 -23.26 -10.19
CA ASP A 305 -7.42 -23.76 -8.82
C ASP A 305 -8.44 -23.00 -7.96
N LEU A 306 -9.41 -22.30 -8.59
CA LEU A 306 -10.52 -21.62 -7.90
C LEU A 306 -11.25 -22.53 -6.90
N LYS A 307 -11.44 -23.82 -7.23
CA LYS A 307 -12.08 -24.79 -6.33
C LYS A 307 -11.45 -24.76 -4.93
N ARG A 308 -10.12 -24.72 -4.86
CA ARG A 308 -9.38 -24.72 -3.59
C ARG A 308 -9.61 -23.43 -2.80
N LEU A 309 -9.74 -22.28 -3.47
CA LEU A 309 -10.07 -21.01 -2.82
C LEU A 309 -11.49 -21.06 -2.22
N LEU A 310 -12.45 -21.65 -2.94
CA LEU A 310 -13.83 -21.81 -2.46
C LEU A 310 -13.91 -22.79 -1.28
N GLU A 311 -13.16 -23.89 -1.30
CA GLU A 311 -13.07 -24.84 -0.18
C GLU A 311 -12.57 -24.16 1.10
N VAL A 312 -11.51 -23.36 0.99
CA VAL A 312 -10.98 -22.59 2.12
C VAL A 312 -11.98 -21.55 2.62
N PHE A 313 -12.75 -20.94 1.71
CA PHE A 313 -13.81 -20.02 2.11
C PHE A 313 -14.97 -20.72 2.85
N ALA A 314 -15.35 -21.93 2.42
CA ALA A 314 -16.36 -22.74 3.11
C ALA A 314 -15.87 -23.17 4.50
N GLU A 315 -14.59 -23.54 4.64
CA GLU A 315 -13.97 -23.82 5.94
C GLU A 315 -14.03 -22.59 6.85
N LEU A 316 -13.68 -21.42 6.32
CA LEU A 316 -13.75 -20.16 7.05
C LEU A 316 -15.18 -19.83 7.50
N GLN A 317 -16.19 -20.05 6.65
CA GLN A 317 -17.59 -19.87 7.05
C GLN A 317 -17.98 -20.81 8.19
N THR A 318 -17.55 -22.07 8.11
CA THR A 318 -17.84 -23.10 9.12
C THR A 318 -17.23 -22.74 10.47
N VAL A 319 -15.93 -22.39 10.50
CA VAL A 319 -15.21 -22.03 11.72
C VAL A 319 -15.85 -20.83 12.42
N ASN A 320 -16.43 -19.91 11.65
CA ASN A 320 -16.91 -18.63 12.15
C ASN A 320 -18.40 -18.61 12.45
N ASN A 321 -19.11 -19.69 12.15
CA ASN A 321 -20.56 -19.68 11.98
C ASN A 321 -21.00 -18.48 11.12
N TRP A 322 -20.21 -18.16 10.09
CA TRP A 322 -20.45 -17.02 9.22
C TRP A 322 -21.69 -17.30 8.38
N PRO A 323 -22.58 -16.31 8.18
CA PRO A 323 -23.77 -16.52 7.38
C PRO A 323 -23.42 -16.90 5.95
N LYS A 324 -24.39 -17.53 5.30
CA LYS A 324 -24.39 -17.78 3.86
C LYS A 324 -24.12 -16.50 3.08
N VAL A 325 -23.50 -16.61 1.91
CA VAL A 325 -23.10 -15.43 1.13
C VAL A 325 -24.32 -14.61 0.75
N THR A 326 -24.31 -13.31 1.07
CA THR A 326 -25.39 -12.36 0.70
C THR A 326 -24.90 -11.21 -0.17
N TYR A 327 -23.58 -11.07 -0.36
CA TYR A 327 -23.01 -9.99 -1.14
C TYR A 327 -23.25 -10.20 -2.63
N ALA A 328 -24.05 -9.31 -3.24
CA ALA A 328 -24.58 -9.49 -4.59
C ALA A 328 -23.50 -9.68 -5.68
N PRO A 329 -22.36 -8.94 -5.70
CA PRO A 329 -21.30 -9.20 -6.67
C PRO A 329 -20.73 -10.61 -6.59
N LEU A 330 -20.50 -11.12 -5.37
CA LEU A 330 -20.00 -12.49 -5.20
C LEU A 330 -21.06 -13.52 -5.60
N LEU A 331 -22.33 -13.31 -5.25
CA LEU A 331 -23.43 -14.20 -5.66
C LEU A 331 -23.51 -14.35 -7.17
N CYS A 332 -23.37 -13.25 -7.92
CA CYS A 332 -23.38 -13.28 -9.38
C CYS A 332 -22.23 -14.14 -9.96
N LEU A 333 -21.03 -14.03 -9.37
CA LEU A 333 -19.89 -14.86 -9.75
C LEU A 333 -20.11 -16.33 -9.38
N LEU A 334 -20.62 -16.62 -8.18
CA LEU A 334 -20.93 -17.99 -7.74
C LEU A 334 -21.95 -18.65 -8.68
N GLU A 335 -23.02 -17.96 -9.08
CA GLU A 335 -23.99 -18.47 -10.07
C GLU A 335 -23.34 -18.76 -11.42
N THR A 336 -22.41 -17.90 -11.84
CA THR A 336 -21.68 -18.08 -13.10
C THR A 336 -20.74 -19.28 -13.02
N TRP A 337 -19.98 -19.41 -11.94
CA TRP A 337 -19.05 -20.52 -11.71
C TRP A 337 -19.76 -21.85 -11.44
N LYS A 338 -20.99 -21.83 -10.90
CA LYS A 338 -21.80 -23.04 -10.65
C LYS A 338 -22.11 -23.83 -11.92
N LYS A 339 -22.11 -23.17 -13.08
CA LYS A 339 -22.24 -23.82 -14.40
C LYS A 339 -21.10 -24.81 -14.69
N ASN A 340 -19.96 -24.68 -14.02
CA ASN A 340 -18.88 -25.66 -14.05
C ASN A 340 -19.17 -26.79 -13.06
N SER A 341 -19.43 -28.00 -13.57
CA SER A 341 -19.79 -29.18 -12.78
C SER A 341 -18.77 -29.54 -11.68
N LYS A 342 -17.50 -29.14 -11.84
CA LYS A 342 -16.45 -29.39 -10.84
C LYS A 342 -16.53 -28.48 -9.61
N LEU A 343 -17.26 -27.37 -9.72
CA LEU A 343 -17.40 -26.34 -8.67
C LEU A 343 -18.78 -26.37 -7.99
N THR A 344 -19.75 -27.07 -8.57
CA THR A 344 -21.15 -27.07 -8.11
C THR A 344 -21.29 -27.43 -6.63
N GLU A 345 -20.68 -28.54 -6.20
CA GLU A 345 -20.76 -29.03 -4.81
C GLU A 345 -20.23 -28.02 -3.79
N VAL A 346 -19.05 -27.44 -4.04
CA VAL A 346 -18.44 -26.47 -3.12
C VAL A 346 -19.20 -25.14 -3.13
N ILE A 347 -19.79 -24.74 -4.25
CA ILE A 347 -20.59 -23.50 -4.31
C ILE A 347 -21.91 -23.68 -3.54
N GLU A 348 -22.52 -24.87 -3.61
CA GLU A 348 -23.76 -25.16 -2.89
C GLU A 348 -23.61 -25.12 -1.36
N SER A 349 -22.41 -25.38 -0.83
CA SER A 349 -22.15 -25.22 0.60
C SER A 349 -21.93 -23.76 1.04
N LEU A 350 -21.69 -22.84 0.11
CA LEU A 350 -21.50 -21.40 0.39
C LEU A 350 -22.83 -20.62 0.42
N TYR A 351 -23.85 -21.14 -0.27
CA TYR A 351 -25.24 -20.67 -0.17
C TYR A 351 -25.89 -21.11 1.11
#